data_AF-A0A2E0RA44-F1
#
_entry.id   AF-A0A2E0RA44-F1
#
_cell.length_a   1.000
_cell.length_b   1.000
_cell.length_c   1.000
_cell.angle_alpha   90.00
_cell.angle_beta   90.00
_cell.angle_gamma   90.00
#
_symmetry.space_group_name_H-M   'P 1'
#
loop_
_entity.id
_entity.type
_entity.pdbx_description
1 polymer ?
#
loop_
_entity_poly.entity_id
_entity_poly.type
_entity_poly.pdbx_seq_one_letter_code
_entity_poly.pdbx_strand_id
1 'polypeptide(L)' 'EFLERFPRASFADVSDAGHMVVGDKNDAFANEVIEFLNHN' A
#
# COMPACT_ATOMS: atom_id res chain seq x y z
N GLU A 1 17.39 -0.46 6.19
CA GLU A 1 17.67 -1.84 6.61
C GLU A 1 16.90 -2.93 5.84
N PHE A 2 15.55 -2.94 5.83
CA PHE A 2 14.79 -4.05 5.21
C PHE A 2 14.94 -4.14 3.67
N LEU A 3 14.69 -3.03 2.95
CA LEU A 3 14.79 -3.00 1.48
C LEU A 3 16.24 -3.15 0.98
N GLU A 4 17.22 -2.72 1.78
CA GLU A 4 18.65 -2.91 1.47
C GLU A 4 19.07 -4.38 1.53
N ARG A 5 18.42 -5.16 2.40
CA ARG A 5 18.69 -6.59 2.60
C ARG A 5 17.90 -7.49 1.64
N PHE A 6 16.82 -6.97 1.06
CA PHE A 6 15.97 -7.66 0.09
C PHE A 6 15.73 -6.78 -1.14
N PRO A 7 16.65 -6.76 -2.12
CA PRO A 7 16.59 -5.82 -3.26
C PRO A 7 15.43 -6.06 -4.24
N ARG A 8 14.67 -7.14 -4.06
CA ARG A 8 13.43 -7.44 -4.80
C ARG A 8 12.16 -7.16 -4.00
N ALA A 9 12.30 -6.71 -2.76
CA ALA A 9 11.17 -6.26 -1.97
C ALA A 9 10.87 -4.80 -2.29
N SER A 10 9.60 -4.45 -2.26
CA SER A 10 9.08 -3.10 -2.48
C SER A 10 8.17 -2.75 -1.30
N PHE A 11 8.01 -1.46 -1.04
CA PHE A 11 7.18 -0.94 0.05
C PHE A 11 6.20 0.09 -0.51
N ALA A 12 4.94 0.01 -0.08
CA ALA A 12 3.91 1.01 -0.33
C ALA A 12 3.42 1.59 1.00
N ASP A 13 3.32 2.92 1.06
CA ASP A 13 2.80 3.63 2.23
C ASP A 13 1.30 3.86 2.08
N VAL A 14 0.51 3.25 2.96
CA VAL A 14 -0.96 3.38 2.99
C VAL A 14 -1.41 4.26 4.16
N SER A 15 -0.53 5.04 4.77
CA SER A 15 -0.84 5.85 5.96
C SER A 15 -1.92 6.91 5.69
N ASP A 16 -2.01 7.42 4.47
CA ASP A 16 -3.08 8.34 4.06
C ASP A 16 -4.45 7.63 3.99
N ALA A 17 -4.47 6.29 3.98
CA ALA A 17 -5.65 5.46 4.12
C ALA A 17 -6.12 5.25 5.57
N GLY A 18 -5.35 5.70 6.56
CA GLY A 18 -5.62 5.43 7.99
C GLY A 18 -6.68 6.32 8.65
N HIS A 19 -7.00 7.49 8.07
CA HIS A 19 -7.89 8.49 8.70
C HIS A 19 -9.37 8.37 8.23
N MET A 20 -9.86 7.14 8.08
CA MET A 20 -11.05 6.89 7.25
C MET A 20 -12.16 6.13 8.00
N VAL A 21 -13.24 6.84 8.27
CA VAL A 21 -14.50 6.33 8.81
C VAL A 21 -15.09 5.28 7.84
N VAL A 22 -15.54 4.15 8.41
CA VAL A 22 -16.16 2.99 7.75
C VAL A 22 -17.13 3.39 6.62
N GLY A 23 -16.89 2.92 5.39
CA GLY A 23 -17.81 3.07 4.26
C GLY A 23 -17.12 3.27 2.90
N ASP A 24 -16.72 4.50 2.59
CA ASP A 24 -16.39 4.91 1.21
C ASP A 24 -14.92 4.77 0.82
N LYS A 25 -14.03 4.55 1.79
CA LYS A 25 -12.58 4.61 1.53
C LYS A 25 -11.84 3.28 1.69
N ASN A 26 -12.59 2.18 1.84
CA ASN A 26 -12.04 0.84 1.65
C ASN A 26 -11.49 0.67 0.21
N ASP A 27 -12.07 1.40 -0.74
CA ASP A 27 -11.61 1.48 -2.12
C ASP A 27 -10.23 2.15 -2.25
N ALA A 28 -9.94 3.18 -1.44
CA ALA A 28 -8.63 3.84 -1.45
C ALA A 28 -7.53 2.87 -0.97
N PHE A 29 -7.78 2.16 0.13
CA PHE A 29 -6.87 1.11 0.58
C PHE A 29 -6.72 -0.01 -0.46
N ALA A 30 -7.83 -0.50 -1.02
CA ALA A 30 -7.82 -1.56 -2.02
C ALA A 30 -7.07 -1.14 -3.29
N ASN A 31 -7.23 0.11 -3.75
CA ASN A 31 -6.54 0.63 -4.93
C ASN A 31 -5.03 0.67 -4.72
N GLU A 32 -4.55 1.19 -3.59
CA GLU A 32 -3.11 1.22 -3.27
C GLU A 32 -2.50 -0.20 -3.22
N VAL A 33 -3.25 -1.17 -2.67
CA VAL A 33 -2.84 -2.58 -2.66
C VAL A 33 -2.80 -3.17 -4.07
N ILE A 34 -3.79 -2.86 -4.92
CA ILE A 34 -3.84 -3.33 -6.32
C ILE A 34 -2.69 -2.73 -7.13
N GLU A 35 -2.42 -1.44 -6.99
CA GLU A 35 -1.30 -0.78 -7.67
C GLU A 35 0.05 -1.38 -7.25
N PHE A 36 0.24 -1.64 -5.96
CA PHE A 36 1.43 -2.32 -5.46
C PHE A 36 1.63 -3.70 -6.09
N LEU A 37 0.57 -4.49 -6.23
CA LEU A 37 0.64 -5.83 -6.82
C LEU A 37 0.86 -5.81 -8.34
N ASN A 38 0.40 -4.76 -9.03
CA ASN A 38 0.53 -4.60 -10.48
C ASN A 38 1.87 -4.01 -10.92
N HIS A 39 2.63 -3.37 -10.03
CA HIS A 39 3.93 -2.75 -10.31
C HIS A 39 5.13 -3.74 -10.24
N ASN A 40 4.87 -5.05 -10.38
CA ASN A 40 5.86 -6.13 -10.25
C ASN A 40 6.24 -6.76 -11.60
#